data_AF-A0A9P2ZVB2-F1
#
_entry.id   AF-A0A9P2ZVB2-F1
#
_cell.length_a   1.000
_cell.length_b   1.000
_cell.length_c   1.000
_cell.angle_alpha   90.00
_cell.angle_beta   90.00
_cell.angle_gamma   90.00
#
_symmetry.space_group_name_H-M   'P 1'
#
loop_
_entity.id
_entity.type
_entity.pdbx_description
1 polymer ?
#
loop_
_entity_poly.entity_id
_entity_poly.type
_entity_poly.pdbx_seq_one_letter_code
_entity_poly.pdbx_strand_id
1 'polypeptide(L)'
;MPGPRGAGATARQRTAAQRKSKEDDVPAEEVVVQDSEEQAAEIRELRKRNDAANERAQNGLDIGVIVVLFITGANFLHQLEHPSLLSLLSGLQTLLLPLSLTPYYLPLFRPFTESYHTYLAFVHLILFVPAFLQVKSAVPLSELVRWALPELMVGAVEIQRRNERDSEAKLRQLEGLQYDVKGA
;
A
#
# COMPACT_ATOMS: atom_id res chain seq x y z
N MET A 1 64.55 -59.53 16.89
CA MET A 1 65.73 -58.67 16.59
C MET A 1 65.70 -58.35 15.10
N PRO A 2 66.01 -57.14 14.60
CA PRO A 2 65.82 -55.76 15.08
C PRO A 2 64.99 -54.93 14.06
N GLY A 3 64.57 -53.71 14.42
CA GLY A 3 64.07 -52.72 13.45
C GLY A 3 65.21 -52.13 12.59
N PRO A 4 64.87 -51.28 11.60
CA PRO A 4 65.21 -49.88 11.82
C PRO A 4 64.13 -48.88 11.35
N ARG A 5 64.03 -47.81 12.14
CA ARG A 5 63.44 -46.52 11.79
C ARG A 5 64.40 -45.77 10.86
N GLY A 6 63.89 -45.00 9.90
CA GLY A 6 64.73 -44.07 9.16
C GLY A 6 64.02 -43.26 8.09
N ALA A 7 63.63 -42.04 8.47
CA ALA A 7 63.73 -40.78 7.72
C ALA A 7 63.06 -40.65 6.33
N GLY A 8 62.24 -39.61 6.20
CA GLY A 8 61.93 -39.03 4.90
C GLY A 8 60.61 -38.27 4.86
N ALA A 9 60.60 -37.06 5.42
CA ALA A 9 59.52 -36.11 5.20
C ALA A 9 59.39 -35.83 3.70
N THR A 10 58.33 -36.35 3.08
CA THR A 10 57.77 -35.75 1.87
C THR A 10 56.49 -35.06 2.28
N ALA A 11 56.58 -33.73 2.36
CA ALA A 11 55.47 -32.83 2.55
C ALA A 11 54.39 -33.19 1.52
N ARG A 12 53.33 -33.85 1.96
CA ARG A 12 52.16 -34.15 1.13
C ARG A 12 51.53 -32.81 0.80
N GLN A 13 51.91 -32.25 -0.34
CA GLN A 13 51.30 -31.05 -0.90
C GLN A 13 49.80 -31.29 -1.00
N ARG A 14 49.04 -30.53 -0.20
CA ARG A 14 47.59 -30.47 -0.31
C ARG A 14 47.27 -30.00 -1.73
N THR A 15 46.50 -30.80 -2.46
CA THR A 15 45.89 -30.38 -3.72
C THR A 15 45.00 -29.16 -3.47
N ALA A 16 44.98 -28.23 -4.43
CA ALA A 16 44.24 -26.96 -4.36
C ALA A 16 42.72 -27.09 -4.09
N ALA A 17 42.18 -28.31 -4.13
CA ALA A 17 40.80 -28.64 -3.79
C ALA A 17 40.51 -28.66 -2.27
N GLN A 18 41.51 -28.69 -1.39
CA GLN A 18 41.32 -28.68 0.07
C GLN A 18 41.61 -27.33 0.75
N ARG A 19 41.71 -26.24 -0.04
CA ARG A 19 41.99 -24.87 0.45
C ARG A 19 40.82 -23.90 0.27
N LYS A 20 39.60 -24.40 0.14
CA LYS A 20 38.37 -23.64 0.39
C LYS A 20 37.68 -24.21 1.61
N SER A 21 38.24 -23.89 2.77
CA SER A 21 37.51 -23.94 4.03
C SER A 21 36.72 -22.63 4.17
N LYS A 22 35.41 -22.79 4.39
CA LYS A 22 34.53 -21.91 5.19
C LYS A 22 34.44 -20.42 4.78
N GLU A 23 33.41 -20.14 4.00
CA GLU A 23 32.68 -18.85 3.81
C GLU A 23 31.74 -19.18 2.63
N ASP A 24 30.44 -19.43 2.77
CA ASP A 24 29.46 -18.89 3.68
C ASP A 24 28.59 -20.02 4.23
N ASP A 25 28.76 -20.35 5.52
CA ASP A 25 27.60 -20.72 6.32
C ASP A 25 26.76 -19.44 6.36
N VAL A 26 25.86 -19.27 5.39
CA VAL A 26 24.67 -18.44 5.64
C VAL A 26 24.11 -19.04 6.91
N PRO A 27 23.98 -18.29 8.02
CA PRO A 27 23.32 -18.83 9.19
C PRO A 27 21.98 -19.32 8.65
N ALA A 28 21.74 -20.64 8.73
CA ALA A 28 20.40 -21.14 8.54
C ALA A 28 19.59 -20.30 9.51
N GLU A 29 18.82 -19.35 8.96
CA GLU A 29 17.91 -18.51 9.70
C GLU A 29 17.20 -19.51 10.60
N GLU A 30 17.43 -19.40 11.92
CA GLU A 30 16.92 -20.38 12.86
C GLU A 30 15.45 -20.50 12.55
N VAL A 31 15.06 -21.60 11.91
CA VAL A 31 13.65 -21.95 11.72
C VAL A 31 13.24 -22.35 13.12
N VAL A 32 12.99 -21.33 13.94
CA VAL A 32 12.33 -21.47 15.22
C VAL A 32 10.98 -22.02 14.81
N VAL A 33 10.83 -23.34 14.97
CA VAL A 33 9.55 -24.01 14.88
C VAL A 33 8.75 -23.47 16.06
N GLN A 34 8.14 -22.29 15.88
CA GLN A 34 7.19 -21.74 16.82
C GLN A 34 6.09 -22.77 17.00
N ASP A 35 5.67 -22.95 18.24
CA ASP A 35 4.52 -23.79 18.54
C ASP A 35 3.30 -23.25 17.78
N SER A 36 2.45 -24.13 17.28
CA SER A 36 1.27 -23.76 16.49
C SER A 36 0.36 -22.76 17.22
N GLU A 37 0.35 -22.82 18.55
CA GLU A 37 -0.36 -21.88 19.42
C GLU A 37 0.31 -20.50 19.49
N GLU A 38 1.64 -20.44 19.50
CA GLU A 38 2.42 -19.19 19.45
C GLU A 38 2.24 -18.50 18.08
N GLN A 39 2.28 -19.27 16.98
CA GLN A 39 2.00 -18.74 15.64
C GLN A 39 0.57 -18.19 15.53
N ALA A 40 -0.43 -18.88 16.10
CA ALA A 40 -1.82 -18.42 16.09
C ALA A 40 -1.99 -17.13 16.90
N ALA A 41 -1.28 -17.01 18.04
CA ALA A 41 -1.28 -15.80 18.85
C ALA A 41 -0.63 -14.62 18.11
N GLU A 42 0.49 -14.86 17.43
CA GLU A 42 1.18 -13.87 16.63
C GLU A 42 0.33 -13.39 15.43
N ILE A 43 -0.29 -14.31 14.68
CA ILE A 43 -1.20 -13.96 13.57
C ILE A 43 -2.38 -13.12 14.07
N ARG A 44 -2.96 -13.47 15.23
CA ARG A 44 -4.05 -12.69 15.85
C ARG A 44 -3.58 -11.28 16.22
N GLU A 45 -2.38 -11.16 16.78
CA GLU A 45 -1.80 -9.87 17.11
C GLU A 45 -1.51 -9.04 15.85
N LEU A 46 -0.97 -9.66 14.80
CA LEU A 46 -0.73 -9.04 13.50
C LEU A 46 -2.02 -8.51 12.88
N ARG A 47 -3.12 -9.29 12.88
CA ARG A 47 -4.43 -8.83 12.40
C ARG A 47 -4.91 -7.62 13.19
N LYS A 48 -4.87 -7.68 14.53
CA LYS A 48 -5.29 -6.56 15.38
C LYS A 48 -4.48 -5.28 15.11
N ARG A 49 -3.16 -5.40 14.92
CA ARG A 49 -2.29 -4.27 14.57
C ARG A 49 -2.59 -3.73 13.17
N ASN A 50 -2.87 -4.62 12.21
CA ASN A 50 -3.23 -4.25 10.85
C ASN A 50 -4.56 -3.48 10.81
N ASP A 51 -5.59 -3.98 11.49
CA ASP A 51 -6.90 -3.35 11.58
C ASP A 51 -6.80 -1.94 12.19
N ALA A 52 -6.07 -1.79 13.29
CA ALA A 52 -5.87 -0.50 13.94
C ALA A 52 -5.05 0.48 13.08
N ALA A 53 -4.09 -0.01 12.29
CA ALA A 53 -3.32 0.81 11.36
C ALA A 53 -4.19 1.27 10.19
N ASN A 54 -5.02 0.38 9.63
CA ASN A 54 -5.96 0.71 8.56
C ASN A 54 -6.99 1.73 9.02
N GLU A 55 -7.57 1.57 10.22
CA GLU A 55 -8.53 2.53 10.78
C GLU A 55 -7.91 3.93 10.91
N ARG A 56 -6.67 4.03 11.42
CA ARG A 56 -5.98 5.32 11.52
C ARG A 56 -5.68 5.93 10.15
N ALA A 57 -5.25 5.13 9.19
CA ALA A 57 -4.98 5.60 7.83
C ALA A 57 -6.26 6.10 7.15
N GLN A 58 -7.37 5.37 7.30
CA GLN A 58 -8.69 5.75 6.80
C GLN A 58 -9.16 7.07 7.41
N ASN A 59 -9.12 7.20 8.73
CA ASN A 59 -9.48 8.43 9.42
C ASN A 59 -8.63 9.63 8.97
N GLY A 60 -7.31 9.42 8.76
CA GLY A 60 -6.41 10.45 8.25
C GLY A 60 -6.78 10.91 6.84
N LEU A 61 -7.11 9.98 5.94
CA LEU A 61 -7.55 10.30 4.59
C LEU A 61 -8.93 10.94 4.56
N ASP A 62 -9.86 10.51 5.41
CA ASP A 62 -11.19 11.10 5.53
C ASP A 62 -11.10 12.58 5.97
N ILE A 63 -10.21 12.91 6.90
CA ILE A 63 -9.90 14.32 7.24
C ILE A 63 -9.37 15.07 6.00
N GLY A 64 -8.47 14.45 5.24
CA GLY A 64 -7.97 15.01 3.97
C GLY A 64 -9.09 15.29 2.97
N VAL A 65 -10.01 14.34 2.77
CA VAL A 65 -11.19 14.48 1.91
C VAL A 65 -12.07 15.65 2.38
N ILE A 66 -12.31 15.79 3.68
CA ILE A 66 -13.11 16.89 4.24
C ILE A 66 -12.44 18.26 4.00
N VAL A 67 -11.12 18.36 4.18
CA VAL A 67 -10.37 19.58 3.92
C VAL A 67 -10.42 19.94 2.44
N VAL A 68 -10.21 18.97 1.55
CA VAL A 68 -10.30 19.18 0.11
C VAL A 68 -11.73 19.57 -0.28
N LEU A 69 -12.76 18.94 0.29
CA LEU A 69 -14.16 19.30 0.07
C LEU A 69 -14.43 20.76 0.38
N PHE A 70 -13.90 21.26 1.50
CA PHE A 70 -14.02 22.67 1.87
C PHE A 70 -13.35 23.59 0.83
N ILE A 71 -12.11 23.27 0.42
CA ILE A 71 -11.34 24.07 -0.54
C ILE A 71 -12.03 24.10 -1.93
N THR A 72 -12.48 22.93 -2.40
CA THR A 72 -13.15 22.77 -3.70
C THR A 72 -14.55 23.37 -3.68
N GLY A 73 -15.27 23.26 -2.56
CA GLY A 73 -16.55 23.93 -2.35
C GLY A 73 -16.43 25.46 -2.41
N ALA A 74 -15.41 26.02 -1.75
CA ALA A 74 -15.10 27.45 -1.87
C ALA A 74 -14.73 27.85 -3.31
N ASN A 75 -14.02 26.99 -4.04
CA ASN A 75 -13.71 27.23 -5.45
C ASN A 75 -14.98 27.23 -6.32
N PHE A 76 -15.88 26.28 -6.09
CA PHE A 76 -17.15 26.20 -6.79
C PHE A 76 -18.00 27.46 -6.57
N LEU A 77 -18.11 27.94 -5.33
CA LEU A 77 -18.83 29.18 -5.03
C LEU A 77 -18.24 30.38 -5.78
N HIS A 78 -16.91 30.49 -5.86
CA HIS A 78 -16.26 31.54 -6.64
C HIS A 78 -16.57 31.42 -8.15
N GLN A 79 -16.57 30.20 -8.69
CA GLN A 79 -16.88 29.95 -10.09
C GLN A 79 -18.37 30.19 -10.45
N LEU A 80 -19.28 30.22 -9.47
CA LEU A 80 -20.68 30.58 -9.70
C LEU A 80 -20.87 32.08 -10.02
N GLU A 81 -19.93 32.93 -9.64
CA GLU A 81 -19.97 34.36 -9.97
C GLU A 81 -19.83 34.59 -11.48
N HIS A 82 -19.15 33.67 -12.17
CA HIS A 82 -18.94 33.69 -13.62
C HIS A 82 -19.19 32.29 -14.22
N PRO A 83 -20.47 31.91 -14.43
CA PRO A 83 -20.83 30.57 -14.83
C PRO A 83 -20.20 30.21 -16.18
N SER A 84 -19.33 29.22 -16.14
CA SER A 84 -18.58 28.68 -17.26
C SER A 84 -18.53 27.15 -17.18
N LEU A 85 -17.94 26.48 -18.18
CA LEU A 85 -17.74 25.03 -18.12
C LEU A 85 -16.96 24.60 -16.85
N LEU A 86 -16.08 25.45 -16.34
CA LEU A 86 -15.34 25.23 -15.10
C LEU A 86 -16.25 25.16 -13.87
N SER A 87 -17.32 25.95 -13.81
CA SER A 87 -18.30 25.91 -12.71
C SER A 87 -19.05 24.58 -12.65
N LEU A 88 -19.37 24.00 -13.81
CA LEU A 88 -19.99 22.68 -13.91
C LEU A 88 -19.00 21.59 -13.47
N LEU A 89 -17.76 21.64 -13.96
CA LEU A 89 -16.72 20.66 -13.61
C LEU A 89 -16.40 20.71 -12.11
N SER A 90 -16.24 21.91 -11.53
CA SER A 90 -15.95 22.04 -10.09
C SER A 90 -17.16 21.63 -9.25
N GLY A 91 -18.38 21.88 -9.71
CA GLY A 91 -19.61 21.41 -9.06
C GLY A 91 -19.68 19.88 -9.02
N LEU A 92 -19.45 19.23 -10.16
CA LEU A 92 -19.40 17.77 -10.25
C LEU A 92 -18.29 17.18 -9.36
N GLN A 93 -17.07 17.73 -9.40
CA GLN A 93 -15.98 17.28 -8.54
C GLN A 93 -16.31 17.45 -7.04
N THR A 94 -16.94 18.57 -6.67
CA THR A 94 -17.34 18.82 -5.27
C THR A 94 -18.44 17.85 -4.81
N LEU A 95 -19.41 17.55 -5.67
CA LEU A 95 -20.50 16.61 -5.36
C LEU A 95 -20.04 15.16 -5.26
N LEU A 96 -19.03 14.78 -6.04
CA LEU A 96 -18.47 13.43 -6.05
C LEU A 96 -17.43 13.22 -4.94
N LEU A 97 -16.81 14.26 -4.40
CA LEU A 97 -15.76 14.10 -3.39
C LEU A 97 -16.23 13.37 -2.11
N PRO A 98 -17.42 13.63 -1.53
CA PRO A 98 -17.91 12.92 -0.34
C PRO A 98 -18.04 11.41 -0.55
N LEU A 99 -18.23 10.98 -1.80
CA LEU A 99 -18.29 9.57 -2.17
C LEU A 99 -16.95 8.85 -1.94
N SER A 100 -15.83 9.58 -1.86
CA SER A 100 -14.51 9.00 -1.55
C SER A 100 -14.29 8.68 -0.07
N LEU A 101 -15.17 9.13 0.84
CA LEU A 101 -15.09 8.80 2.26
C LEU A 101 -15.18 7.30 2.50
N THR A 102 -14.60 6.85 3.61
CA THR A 102 -14.66 5.46 4.03
C THR A 102 -16.11 4.92 4.02
N PRO A 103 -16.39 3.80 3.32
CA PRO A 103 -17.76 3.28 3.12
C PRO A 103 -18.53 2.95 4.40
N TYR A 104 -17.84 2.80 5.54
CA TYR A 104 -18.48 2.63 6.84
C TYR A 104 -19.42 3.79 7.22
N TYR A 105 -19.15 5.00 6.71
CA TYR A 105 -19.99 6.18 6.90
C TYR A 105 -21.09 6.34 5.83
N LEU A 106 -21.06 5.56 4.75
CA LEU A 106 -22.00 5.62 3.64
C LEU A 106 -22.71 4.27 3.44
N PRO A 107 -23.73 3.96 4.26
CA PRO A 107 -24.37 2.63 4.30
C PRO A 107 -25.01 2.20 2.98
N LEU A 108 -25.30 3.15 2.07
CA LEU A 108 -25.97 2.90 0.79
C LEU A 108 -25.07 2.20 -0.25
N PHE A 109 -23.74 2.28 -0.12
CA PHE A 109 -22.80 1.84 -1.17
C PHE A 109 -21.93 0.62 -0.80
N ARG A 110 -22.20 -0.04 0.34
CA ARG A 110 -21.48 -1.23 0.80
C ARG A 110 -21.31 -2.36 -0.24
N PRO A 111 -22.29 -2.71 -1.10
CA PRO A 111 -22.13 -3.82 -2.05
C PRO A 111 -21.26 -3.50 -3.27
N PHE A 112 -20.86 -2.24 -3.49
CA PHE A 112 -20.03 -1.83 -4.65
C PHE A 112 -18.55 -1.59 -4.30
N THR A 113 -18.16 -1.87 -3.05
CA THR A 113 -16.93 -1.37 -2.42
C THR A 113 -15.62 -1.84 -3.06
N GLU A 114 -15.57 -3.01 -3.70
CA GLU A 114 -14.30 -3.56 -4.21
C GLU A 114 -13.69 -2.77 -5.37
N SER A 115 -14.50 -2.16 -6.23
CA SER A 115 -14.03 -1.39 -7.40
C SER A 115 -14.54 0.05 -7.42
N TYR A 116 -15.42 0.43 -6.49
CA TYR A 116 -16.03 1.75 -6.44
C TYR A 116 -15.02 2.90 -6.34
N HIS A 117 -14.00 2.77 -5.48
CA HIS A 117 -12.97 3.80 -5.33
C HIS A 117 -12.13 3.95 -6.60
N THR A 118 -11.92 2.86 -7.34
CA THR A 118 -11.29 2.89 -8.67
C THR A 118 -12.13 3.67 -9.67
N TYR A 119 -13.44 3.42 -9.74
CA TYR A 119 -14.33 4.17 -10.62
C TYR A 119 -14.39 5.65 -10.26
N LEU A 120 -14.43 6.00 -8.97
CA LEU A 120 -14.37 7.39 -8.52
C LEU A 120 -13.09 8.08 -8.97
N ALA A 121 -11.93 7.45 -8.81
CA ALA A 121 -10.66 8.00 -9.29
C ALA A 121 -10.70 8.25 -10.80
N PHE A 122 -11.20 7.31 -11.59
CA PHE A 122 -11.35 7.51 -13.04
C PHE A 122 -12.29 8.67 -13.39
N VAL A 123 -13.42 8.80 -12.69
CA VAL A 123 -14.36 9.90 -12.94
C VAL A 123 -13.72 11.25 -12.60
N HIS A 124 -13.03 11.35 -11.46
CA HIS A 124 -12.32 12.58 -11.10
C HIS A 124 -11.22 12.92 -12.10
N LEU A 125 -10.51 11.93 -12.64
CA LEU A 125 -9.48 12.12 -13.66
C LEU A 125 -10.08 12.66 -14.97
N ILE A 126 -11.21 12.08 -15.41
CA ILE A 126 -11.93 12.52 -16.60
C ILE A 126 -12.45 13.96 -16.44
N LEU A 127 -12.89 14.35 -15.24
CA LEU A 127 -13.31 15.72 -14.95
C LEU A 127 -12.12 16.68 -14.85
N PHE A 128 -10.98 16.22 -14.37
CA PHE A 128 -9.78 17.02 -14.19
C PHE A 128 -9.12 17.39 -15.53
N VAL A 129 -8.98 16.46 -16.47
CA VAL A 129 -8.32 16.70 -17.77
C VAL A 129 -8.86 17.94 -18.51
N PRO A 130 -10.18 18.11 -18.74
CA PRO A 130 -10.70 19.29 -19.42
C PRO A 130 -10.53 20.57 -18.59
N ALA A 131 -10.68 20.51 -17.26
CA ALA A 131 -10.41 21.65 -16.38
C ALA A 131 -8.94 22.10 -16.49
N PHE A 132 -8.02 21.14 -16.41
CA PHE A 132 -6.59 21.36 -16.56
C PHE A 132 -6.23 21.98 -17.91
N LEU A 133 -6.81 21.47 -19.01
CA LEU A 133 -6.56 22.01 -20.34
C LEU A 133 -7.01 23.48 -20.50
N GLN A 134 -8.06 23.89 -19.79
CA GLN A 134 -8.53 25.28 -19.78
C GLN A 134 -7.67 26.19 -18.89
N VAL A 135 -7.16 25.67 -17.76
CA VAL A 135 -6.45 26.46 -16.75
C VAL A 135 -4.93 26.55 -17.02
N LYS A 136 -4.33 25.54 -17.68
CA LYS A 136 -2.86 25.39 -17.79
C LYS A 136 -2.10 26.57 -18.41
N SER A 137 -2.74 27.37 -19.27
CA SER A 137 -2.10 28.47 -19.98
C SER A 137 -2.45 29.85 -19.43
N ALA A 138 -3.40 29.93 -18.48
CA ALA A 138 -4.03 31.19 -18.12
C ALA A 138 -3.84 31.59 -16.64
N VAL A 139 -3.34 30.69 -15.79
CA VAL A 139 -3.47 30.87 -14.33
C VAL A 139 -2.20 30.49 -13.57
N PRO A 140 -1.85 31.17 -12.45
CA PRO A 140 -0.73 30.81 -11.58
C PRO A 140 -0.76 29.36 -11.11
N LEU A 141 0.43 28.83 -10.82
CA LEU A 141 0.63 27.45 -10.34
C LEU A 141 -0.24 27.10 -9.11
N SER A 142 -0.47 28.07 -8.22
CA SER A 142 -1.33 27.88 -7.06
C SER A 142 -2.75 27.47 -7.43
N GLU A 143 -3.30 28.04 -8.51
CA GLU A 143 -4.64 27.69 -8.98
C GLU A 143 -4.63 26.32 -9.65
N LEU A 144 -3.59 26.03 -10.42
CA LEU A 144 -3.41 24.71 -11.04
C LEU A 144 -3.42 23.59 -9.99
N VAL A 145 -2.71 23.79 -8.88
CA VAL A 145 -2.69 22.84 -7.76
C VAL A 145 -4.09 22.70 -7.17
N ARG A 146 -4.82 23.80 -6.99
CA ARG A 146 -6.19 23.78 -6.46
C ARG A 146 -7.15 22.91 -7.29
N TRP A 147 -7.00 22.94 -8.61
CA TRP A 147 -7.76 22.08 -9.53
C TRP A 147 -7.34 20.61 -9.48
N ALA A 148 -6.08 20.32 -9.14
CA ALA A 148 -5.56 18.97 -9.00
C ALA A 148 -5.90 18.32 -7.65
N LEU A 149 -6.16 19.10 -6.60
CA LEU A 149 -6.40 18.61 -5.23
C LEU A 149 -7.48 17.50 -5.14
N PRO A 150 -8.68 17.64 -5.76
CA PRO A 150 -9.70 16.59 -5.74
C PRO A 150 -9.18 15.26 -6.30
N GLU A 151 -8.49 15.32 -7.44
CA GLU A 151 -7.96 14.14 -8.11
C GLU A 151 -6.85 13.47 -7.28
N LEU A 152 -5.91 14.26 -6.76
CA LEU A 152 -4.84 13.74 -5.91
C LEU A 152 -5.38 13.07 -4.65
N MET A 153 -6.41 13.65 -4.04
CA MET A 153 -7.03 13.11 -2.83
C MET A 153 -7.76 11.80 -3.11
N VAL A 154 -8.59 11.75 -4.16
CA VAL A 154 -9.31 10.53 -4.54
C VAL A 154 -8.33 9.43 -4.99
N GLY A 155 -7.25 9.79 -5.69
CA GLY A 155 -6.16 8.87 -6.04
C GLY A 155 -5.44 8.31 -4.81
N ALA A 156 -5.16 9.16 -3.80
CA ALA A 156 -4.56 8.71 -2.55
C ALA A 156 -5.47 7.72 -1.78
N VAL A 157 -6.79 7.99 -1.75
CA VAL A 157 -7.78 7.06 -1.19
C VAL A 157 -7.75 5.73 -1.92
N GLU A 158 -7.76 5.73 -3.25
CA GLU A 158 -7.75 4.50 -4.03
C GLU A 158 -6.47 3.68 -3.82
N ILE A 159 -5.30 4.33 -3.76
CA ILE A 159 -4.03 3.65 -3.45
C ILE A 159 -4.09 3.01 -2.07
N GLN A 160 -4.61 3.72 -1.06
CA GLN A 160 -4.77 3.15 0.27
C GLN A 160 -5.71 1.93 0.27
N ARG A 161 -6.84 2.00 -0.45
CA ARG A 161 -7.78 0.87 -0.55
C ARG A 161 -7.20 -0.34 -1.28
N ARG A 162 -6.30 -0.12 -2.24
CA ARG A 162 -5.54 -1.22 -2.86
C ARG A 162 -4.57 -1.84 -1.85
N ASN A 163 -3.84 -1.03 -1.12
CA ASN A 163 -2.90 -1.50 -0.11
C ASN A 163 -3.59 -2.32 1.00
N GLU A 164 -4.77 -1.90 1.45
CA GLU A 164 -5.57 -2.65 2.42
C GLU A 164 -5.96 -4.04 1.90
N ARG A 165 -6.39 -4.13 0.63
CA ARG A 165 -6.74 -5.41 -0.02
C ARG A 165 -5.52 -6.33 -0.18
N ASP A 166 -4.39 -5.77 -0.61
CA ASP A 166 -3.15 -6.53 -0.79
C ASP A 166 -2.61 -7.04 0.55
N SER A 167 -2.72 -6.22 1.60
CA SER A 167 -2.32 -6.58 2.97
C SER A 167 -3.19 -7.71 3.53
N GLU A 168 -4.51 -7.61 3.36
CA GLU A 168 -5.47 -8.65 3.74
C GLU A 168 -5.24 -9.96 2.98
N ALA A 169 -4.94 -9.89 1.67
CA ALA A 169 -4.62 -11.08 0.87
C ALA A 169 -3.35 -11.79 1.37
N LYS A 170 -2.31 -11.02 1.75
CA LYS A 170 -1.09 -11.58 2.35
C LYS A 170 -1.33 -12.22 3.71
N LEU A 171 -2.15 -11.59 4.57
CA LEU A 171 -2.54 -12.17 5.86
C LEU A 171 -3.27 -13.50 5.68
N ARG A 172 -4.19 -13.59 4.71
CA ARG A 172 -4.88 -14.85 4.39
C ARG A 172 -3.94 -15.94 3.88
N GLN A 173 -2.91 -15.57 3.11
CA GLN A 173 -1.89 -16.53 2.67
C GLN A 173 -1.08 -17.07 3.87
N LEU A 174 -0.71 -16.20 4.81
CA LEU A 174 -0.02 -16.61 6.05
C LEU A 174 -0.89 -17.53 6.91
N GLU A 175 -2.19 -17.24 7.03
CA GLU A 175 -3.16 -18.13 7.69
C GLU A 175 -3.27 -19.50 6.99
N GLY A 176 -3.22 -19.52 5.65
CA GLY A 176 -3.27 -20.76 4.87
C GLY A 176 -2.02 -21.65 5.03
N LEU A 177 -0.84 -21.04 5.19
CA LEU A 177 0.43 -21.75 5.40
C LEU A 177 0.54 -22.41 6.79
N GLN A 178 -0.28 -21.99 7.75
CA GLN A 178 -0.32 -22.56 9.10
C GLN A 178 -0.78 -24.04 9.12
N TYR A 179 -1.44 -24.53 8.06
CA TYR A 179 -2.10 -25.84 8.06
C TYR A 179 -1.25 -27.03 7.53
N ASP A 180 -0.05 -26.81 6.98
CA ASP A 180 0.71 -27.88 6.29
C ASP A 180 1.65 -28.71 7.18
N VAL A 181 1.66 -28.53 8.50
CA VAL A 181 2.57 -29.29 9.42
C VAL A 181 1.93 -30.57 9.99
N LYS A 182 0.71 -30.93 9.58
CA LYS A 182 0.06 -32.21 9.97
C LYS A 182 -0.04 -33.17 8.80
N GLY A 183 1.10 -33.66 8.29
CA GLY A 183 1.08 -34.75 7.31
C GLY A 183 2.36 -35.01 6.53
N ALA A 184 3.50 -35.23 7.20
CA ALA A 184 4.64 -35.97 6.64
C ALA A 184 5.45 -36.61 7.77
#